data_AF-D5E653-F1
#
_entry.id   AF-D5E653-F1
#
_cell.length_a   1.000
_cell.length_b   1.000
_cell.length_c   1.000
_cell.angle_alpha   90.00
_cell.angle_beta   90.00
_cell.angle_gamma   90.00
#
_symmetry.space_group_name_H-M   'P 1'
#
loop_
_entity.id
_entity.type
_entity.pdbx_description
1 polymer ?
#
loop_
_entity_poly.entity_id
_entity_poly.type
_entity_poly.pdbx_seq_one_letter_code
_entity_poly.pdbx_strand_id
1 'polypeptide(L)'
;MSITNPNLIKQLSELPNPDIIFASPPCESWSGADCSGRMFKGIDNVGLWKVANSKYYDEYLKTCHPVKRRYFQQKETGRLIGEGTVGGSISIIKHFKPKVWVIENPATSKSWEFQEEHWNFSGKLNKTYYSSYDENYSLKPTIFKSNLTFNLKTERRTANNSHMSHGSYARRSSIPDELIKDILEQSIEFINKEDNHERKK
;
A
#
# COMPACT_ATOMS: atom_id res chain seq x y z
N MET A 1 7.06 3.15 -11.46
CA MET A 1 8.00 3.62 -10.41
C MET A 1 8.48 2.42 -9.63
N SER A 2 9.76 2.06 -9.73
CA SER A 2 10.35 0.90 -9.04
C SER A 2 11.79 1.22 -8.69
N ILE A 3 12.28 0.72 -7.55
CA ILE A 3 13.67 0.86 -7.14
C ILE A 3 14.66 0.16 -8.11
N THR A 4 14.14 -0.75 -8.94
CA THR A 4 14.92 -1.40 -10.00
C THR A 4 15.27 -0.46 -11.16
N ASN A 5 14.66 0.72 -11.24
CA ASN A 5 15.07 1.78 -12.15
C ASN A 5 16.18 2.62 -11.49
N PRO A 6 17.46 2.51 -11.91
CA PRO A 6 18.56 3.25 -11.28
C PRO A 6 18.46 4.76 -11.49
N ASN A 7 17.68 5.21 -12.48
CA ASN A 7 17.47 6.64 -12.78
C ASN A 7 16.19 7.20 -12.15
N LEU A 8 15.47 6.43 -11.31
CA LEU A 8 14.16 6.83 -10.78
C LEU A 8 14.19 8.22 -10.13
N ILE A 9 15.14 8.46 -9.24
CA ILE A 9 15.24 9.75 -8.53
C ILE A 9 15.62 10.86 -9.50
N LYS A 10 16.63 10.64 -10.34
CA LYS A 10 17.09 11.63 -11.33
C LYS A 10 15.94 12.10 -12.22
N GLN A 11 15.14 11.17 -12.73
CA GLN A 11 13.99 11.49 -13.59
C GLN A 11 12.91 12.28 -12.84
N LEU A 12 12.65 11.95 -11.57
CA LEU A 12 11.65 12.67 -10.77
C LEU A 12 12.15 14.04 -10.31
N SER A 13 13.46 14.24 -10.16
CA SER A 13 14.06 15.54 -9.82
C SER A 13 13.93 16.57 -10.95
N GLU A 14 13.49 16.17 -12.15
CA GLU A 14 13.13 17.09 -13.24
C GLU A 14 11.76 17.76 -13.01
N LEU A 15 10.95 17.23 -12.08
CA LEU A 15 9.67 17.80 -11.68
C LEU A 15 9.84 18.73 -10.47
N PRO A 16 8.88 19.65 -10.21
CA PRO A 16 8.87 20.42 -8.98
C PRO A 16 8.87 19.53 -7.73
N ASN A 17 9.57 19.98 -6.69
CA ASN A 17 9.56 19.29 -5.40
C ASN A 17 8.12 19.20 -4.86
N PRO A 18 7.63 18.01 -4.49
CA PRO A 18 6.25 17.84 -4.06
C PRO A 18 6.07 18.22 -2.58
N ASP A 19 5.01 18.99 -2.27
CA ASP A 19 4.54 19.17 -0.89
C ASP A 19 3.84 17.92 -0.35
N ILE A 20 3.14 17.20 -1.23
CA ILE A 20 2.37 16.00 -0.89
C ILE A 20 2.79 14.85 -1.83
N ILE A 21 3.09 13.68 -1.26
CA ILE A 21 3.22 12.43 -2.00
C ILE A 21 2.10 11.47 -1.59
N PHE A 22 1.28 11.07 -2.56
CA PHE A 22 0.25 10.04 -2.36
C PHE A 22 0.55 8.84 -3.24
N ALA A 23 0.65 7.64 -2.65
CA ALA A 23 0.97 6.41 -3.37
C ALA A 23 0.01 5.27 -3.00
N SER A 24 -0.36 4.45 -3.99
CA SER A 24 -1.07 3.18 -3.81
C SER A 24 -0.27 2.07 -4.53
N PRO A 25 0.80 1.54 -3.90
CA PRO A 25 1.58 0.47 -4.50
C PRO A 25 0.76 -0.83 -4.63
N PRO A 26 1.06 -1.69 -5.63
CA PRO A 26 0.27 -2.88 -5.91
C PRO A 26 0.22 -3.84 -4.72
N CYS A 27 -0.97 -4.37 -4.42
CA CYS A 27 -1.21 -5.20 -3.23
C CYS A 27 -1.04 -6.72 -3.47
N GLU A 28 -0.99 -7.18 -4.72
CA GLU A 28 -1.06 -8.61 -5.07
C GLU A 28 0.14 -9.42 -4.57
N SER A 29 1.29 -8.76 -4.47
CA SER A 29 2.54 -9.30 -3.90
C SER A 29 2.44 -9.54 -2.39
N TRP A 30 1.54 -8.80 -1.74
CA TRP A 30 1.45 -8.69 -0.27
C TRP A 30 0.15 -9.25 0.29
N SER A 31 -0.78 -9.65 -0.59
CA SER A 31 -2.16 -9.94 -0.25
C SER A 31 -2.31 -11.18 0.64
N GLY A 32 -3.09 -11.03 1.71
CA GLY A 32 -3.58 -12.15 2.52
C GLY A 32 -4.60 -13.04 1.80
N ALA A 33 -5.18 -12.59 0.67
CA ALA A 33 -6.18 -13.37 -0.07
C ALA A 33 -5.63 -14.65 -0.71
N ASP A 34 -4.31 -14.72 -0.88
CA ASP A 34 -3.61 -15.91 -1.34
C ASP A 34 -3.36 -16.94 -0.22
N CYS A 35 -3.76 -16.64 1.03
CA CYS A 35 -3.62 -17.53 2.18
C CYS A 35 -2.21 -18.17 2.26
N SER A 36 -2.13 -19.50 2.20
CA SER A 36 -0.88 -20.26 2.17
C SER A 36 -0.08 -20.07 0.87
N GLY A 37 -0.70 -19.73 -0.25
CA GLY A 37 -0.01 -19.43 -1.52
C GLY A 37 0.75 -18.11 -1.57
N ARG A 38 0.74 -17.31 -0.49
CA ARG A 38 1.54 -16.07 -0.38
C ARG A 38 3.03 -16.38 -0.28
N MET A 39 3.85 -15.66 -1.04
CA MET A 39 5.29 -15.91 -1.14
C MET A 39 6.09 -15.32 0.04
N PHE A 40 5.91 -14.03 0.32
CA PHE A 40 6.48 -13.39 1.50
C PHE A 40 5.76 -13.90 2.76
N LYS A 41 6.51 -14.57 3.65
CA LYS A 41 5.98 -15.13 4.90
C LYS A 41 6.22 -14.20 6.09
N GLY A 42 7.29 -13.41 6.05
CA GLY A 42 7.63 -12.41 7.05
C GLY A 42 9.13 -12.20 7.16
N ILE A 43 9.55 -11.46 8.19
CA ILE A 43 10.95 -11.28 8.59
C ILE A 43 11.13 -11.92 9.98
N ASP A 44 12.23 -12.64 10.18
CA ASP A 44 12.52 -13.28 11.46
C ASP A 44 13.17 -12.34 12.47
N ASN A 45 13.40 -12.85 13.68
CA ASN A 45 13.94 -12.07 14.79
C ASN A 45 15.40 -11.63 14.60
N VAL A 46 16.09 -12.12 13.57
CA VAL A 46 17.46 -11.71 13.21
C VAL A 46 17.49 -10.91 11.91
N GLY A 47 16.32 -10.50 11.39
CA GLY A 47 16.19 -9.67 10.19
C GLY A 47 16.27 -10.44 8.87
N LEU A 48 16.23 -11.78 8.89
CA LEU A 48 16.25 -12.59 7.69
C LEU A 48 14.84 -12.78 7.12
N TRP A 49 14.77 -12.76 5.80
CA TRP A 49 13.52 -12.91 5.09
C TRP A 49 13.05 -14.36 5.04
N LYS A 50 11.76 -14.56 5.29
CA LYS A 50 11.08 -15.83 5.08
C LYS A 50 10.29 -15.76 3.78
N VAL A 51 10.78 -16.43 2.74
CA VAL A 51 10.17 -16.47 1.41
C VAL A 51 9.93 -17.92 0.99
N ALA A 52 8.75 -18.22 0.43
CA ALA A 52 8.45 -19.53 -0.13
C ALA A 52 9.22 -19.76 -1.44
N ASN A 53 9.90 -20.91 -1.54
CA ASN A 53 10.64 -21.33 -2.73
C ASN A 53 9.81 -22.23 -3.66
N SER A 54 10.39 -22.65 -4.79
CA SER A 54 9.71 -23.54 -5.76
C SER A 54 9.14 -24.81 -5.11
N LYS A 55 9.93 -25.49 -4.27
CA LYS A 55 9.52 -26.73 -3.61
C LYS A 55 8.25 -26.53 -2.77
N TYR A 56 8.13 -25.40 -2.08
CA TYR A 56 6.91 -25.07 -1.34
C TYR A 56 5.68 -25.02 -2.26
N TYR A 57 5.81 -24.39 -3.43
CA TYR A 57 4.70 -24.28 -4.38
C TYR A 57 4.35 -25.61 -5.03
N ASP A 58 5.34 -26.47 -5.31
CA ASP A 58 5.11 -27.82 -5.82
C ASP A 58 4.26 -28.65 -4.84
N GLU A 59 4.54 -28.56 -3.54
CA GLU A 59 3.73 -29.23 -2.50
C GLU A 59 2.36 -28.55 -2.30
N TYR A 60 2.31 -27.23 -2.32
CA TYR A 60 1.06 -26.47 -2.22
C TYR A 60 0.07 -26.85 -3.31
N LEU A 61 0.54 -26.99 -4.55
CA LEU A 61 -0.30 -27.30 -5.71
C LEU A 61 -0.96 -28.68 -5.64
N LYS A 62 -0.36 -29.64 -4.92
CA LYS A 62 -0.94 -30.98 -4.72
C LYS A 62 -2.18 -30.96 -3.84
N THR A 63 -2.28 -30.02 -2.90
CA THR A 63 -3.31 -30.01 -1.86
C THR A 63 -4.29 -28.84 -1.96
N CYS A 64 -3.95 -27.77 -2.69
CA CYS A 64 -4.79 -26.58 -2.78
C CYS A 64 -6.02 -26.77 -3.67
N HIS A 65 -7.10 -26.05 -3.36
CA HIS A 65 -8.29 -25.97 -4.20
C HIS A 65 -7.93 -25.36 -5.58
N PRO A 66 -8.48 -25.85 -6.71
CA PRO A 66 -8.11 -25.39 -8.06
C PRO A 66 -8.11 -23.86 -8.26
N VAL A 67 -9.14 -23.16 -7.77
CA VAL A 67 -9.25 -21.68 -7.85
C VAL A 67 -8.20 -20.91 -7.05
N LYS A 68 -7.50 -21.59 -6.13
CA LYS A 68 -6.44 -21.05 -5.29
C LYS A 68 -5.05 -21.44 -5.79
N ARG A 69 -4.93 -22.22 -6.87
CA ARG A 69 -3.62 -22.56 -7.46
C ARG A 69 -2.82 -21.30 -7.74
N ARG A 70 -1.55 -21.33 -7.33
CA ARG A 70 -0.56 -20.28 -7.55
C ARG A 70 0.73 -20.99 -7.95
N TYR A 71 1.37 -20.49 -8.99
CA TYR A 71 2.61 -21.06 -9.49
C TYR A 71 3.80 -20.22 -9.01
N PHE A 72 4.91 -20.89 -8.73
CA PHE A 72 6.11 -20.24 -8.18
C PHE A 72 6.54 -19.04 -9.02
N GLN A 73 6.73 -19.22 -10.33
CA GLN A 73 7.16 -18.14 -11.24
C GLN A 73 6.21 -16.92 -11.21
N GLN A 74 4.89 -17.15 -11.21
CA GLN A 74 3.91 -16.07 -11.13
C GLN A 74 4.04 -15.30 -9.81
N LYS A 75 4.20 -16.03 -8.70
CA LYS A 75 4.33 -15.42 -7.37
C LYS A 75 5.68 -14.73 -7.17
N GLU A 76 6.74 -15.24 -7.77
CA GLU A 76 8.09 -14.65 -7.75
C GLU A 76 8.12 -13.35 -8.53
N THR A 77 7.56 -13.33 -9.74
CA THR A 77 7.40 -12.08 -10.51
C THR A 77 6.60 -11.05 -9.72
N GLY A 78 5.46 -11.47 -9.14
CA GLY A 78 4.66 -10.59 -8.28
C GLY A 78 5.46 -10.04 -7.10
N ARG A 79 6.21 -10.90 -6.41
CA ARG A 79 7.08 -10.51 -5.29
C ARG A 79 8.07 -9.41 -5.71
N LEU A 80 8.84 -9.64 -6.77
CA LEU A 80 9.84 -8.68 -7.27
C LEU A 80 9.22 -7.33 -7.65
N ILE A 81 8.06 -7.33 -8.31
CA ILE A 81 7.33 -6.11 -8.66
C ILE A 81 6.88 -5.37 -7.40
N GLY A 82 6.33 -6.10 -6.42
CA GLY A 82 5.82 -5.52 -5.17
C GLY A 82 6.93 -4.88 -4.35
N GLU A 83 8.04 -5.60 -4.16
CA GLU A 83 9.22 -5.11 -3.47
C GLU A 83 9.80 -3.89 -4.17
N GLY A 84 9.98 -3.97 -5.49
CA GLY A 84 10.52 -2.89 -6.28
C GLY A 84 9.67 -1.62 -6.20
N THR A 85 8.35 -1.78 -6.27
CA THR A 85 7.42 -0.64 -6.21
C THR A 85 7.37 -0.02 -4.83
N VAL A 86 7.23 -0.81 -3.75
CA VAL A 86 7.21 -0.28 -2.38
C VAL A 86 8.54 0.38 -2.01
N GLY A 87 9.67 -0.28 -2.33
CA GLY A 87 11.00 0.29 -2.12
C GLY A 87 11.23 1.58 -2.93
N GLY A 88 10.69 1.62 -4.15
CA GLY A 88 10.68 2.83 -4.98
C GLY A 88 9.91 3.97 -4.31
N SER A 89 8.68 3.73 -3.86
CA SER A 89 7.86 4.72 -3.15
C SER A 89 8.56 5.27 -1.91
N ILE A 90 9.16 4.40 -1.09
CA ILE A 90 9.91 4.82 0.11
C ILE A 90 11.13 5.65 -0.27
N SER A 91 11.87 5.25 -1.31
CA SER A 91 13.05 5.97 -1.78
C SER A 91 12.70 7.38 -2.25
N ILE A 92 11.58 7.52 -2.98
CA ILE A 92 11.05 8.82 -3.41
C ILE A 92 10.71 9.67 -2.18
N ILE A 93 9.95 9.14 -1.21
CA ILE A 93 9.56 9.88 0.00
C ILE A 93 10.80 10.31 0.81
N LYS A 94 11.78 9.43 1.01
CA LYS A 94 13.03 9.73 1.74
C LYS A 94 13.87 10.79 1.02
N HIS A 95 13.86 10.80 -0.31
CA HIS A 95 14.60 11.78 -1.11
C HIS A 95 13.95 13.16 -1.09
N PHE A 96 12.67 13.24 -1.48
CA PHE A 96 11.95 14.51 -1.64
C PHE A 96 11.46 15.12 -0.33
N LYS A 97 11.32 14.31 0.73
CA LYS A 97 10.88 14.75 2.07
C LYS A 97 9.65 15.68 2.01
N PRO A 98 8.54 15.23 1.39
CA PRO A 98 7.34 16.07 1.29
C PRO A 98 6.83 16.42 2.70
N LYS A 99 6.14 17.55 2.83
CA LYS A 99 5.46 17.94 4.08
C LYS A 99 4.45 16.88 4.51
N VAL A 100 3.77 16.25 3.54
CA VAL A 100 2.86 15.13 3.79
C VAL A 100 3.15 13.98 2.84
N TRP A 101 3.16 12.77 3.37
CA TRP A 101 3.14 11.57 2.54
C TRP A 101 2.07 10.59 3.00
N VAL A 102 1.51 9.85 2.05
CA VAL A 102 0.45 8.86 2.27
C VAL A 102 0.71 7.63 1.39
N ILE A 103 0.75 6.45 2.00
CA ILE A 103 0.82 5.16 1.31
C ILE A 103 -0.44 4.36 1.63
N GLU A 104 -1.20 4.01 0.60
CA GLU A 104 -2.40 3.20 0.68
C GLU A 104 -2.07 1.71 0.44
N ASN A 105 -2.69 0.84 1.25
CA ASN A 105 -2.80 -0.58 0.96
C ASN A 105 -3.94 -1.21 1.78
N PRO A 106 -4.41 -2.42 1.44
CA PRO A 106 -5.29 -3.18 2.31
C PRO A 106 -4.74 -3.33 3.73
N ALA A 107 -5.62 -3.30 4.73
CA ALA A 107 -5.20 -3.35 6.14
C ALA A 107 -4.44 -4.64 6.51
N THR A 108 -4.72 -5.74 5.81
CA THR A 108 -4.08 -7.04 6.02
C THR A 108 -2.86 -7.28 5.12
N SER A 109 -2.41 -6.25 4.39
CA SER A 109 -1.24 -6.32 3.51
C SER A 109 0.04 -6.60 4.29
N LYS A 110 0.86 -7.54 3.80
CA LYS A 110 2.21 -7.75 4.32
C LYS A 110 3.21 -6.68 3.91
N SER A 111 2.80 -5.73 3.05
CA SER A 111 3.62 -4.57 2.74
C SER A 111 3.90 -3.73 4.00
N TRP A 112 3.02 -3.75 5.01
CA TRP A 112 3.25 -3.00 6.25
C TRP A 112 4.44 -3.53 7.04
N GLU A 113 4.51 -4.86 7.21
CA GLU A 113 5.67 -5.52 7.82
C GLU A 113 6.93 -5.30 6.99
N PHE A 114 6.84 -5.37 5.67
CA PHE A 114 7.97 -5.11 4.78
C PHE A 114 8.47 -3.65 4.88
N GLN A 115 7.58 -2.66 4.93
CA GLN A 115 7.94 -1.26 5.10
C GLN A 115 8.63 -1.03 6.46
N GLU A 116 8.10 -1.62 7.53
CA GLU A 116 8.62 -1.45 8.89
C GLU A 116 9.94 -2.21 9.08
N GLU A 117 9.94 -3.52 8.91
CA GLU A 117 11.03 -4.40 9.35
C GLU A 117 12.17 -4.49 8.32
N HIS A 118 11.89 -4.29 7.03
CA HIS A 118 12.95 -4.30 6.00
C HIS A 118 13.46 -2.91 5.65
N TRP A 119 12.55 -1.95 5.45
CA TRP A 119 12.92 -0.58 5.03
C TRP A 119 13.17 0.39 6.19
N ASN A 120 12.91 -0.04 7.43
CA ASN A 120 12.90 0.80 8.61
C ASN A 120 12.12 2.10 8.34
N PHE A 121 10.93 1.94 7.74
CA PHE A 121 10.09 3.05 7.31
C PHE A 121 8.78 3.02 8.08
N SER A 122 8.75 3.77 9.18
CA SER A 122 7.64 3.86 10.12
C SER A 122 6.70 5.03 9.81
N GLY A 123 5.52 5.01 10.42
CA GLY A 123 4.50 6.03 10.22
C GLY A 123 3.18 5.66 10.90
N LYS A 124 2.26 6.61 10.91
CA LYS A 124 0.95 6.46 11.53
C LYS A 124 0.03 5.66 10.61
N LEU A 125 -0.65 4.67 11.16
CA LEU A 125 -1.56 3.79 10.41
C LEU A 125 -3.00 4.30 10.53
N ASN A 126 -3.49 4.98 9.50
CA ASN A 126 -4.84 5.53 9.47
C ASN A 126 -5.80 4.52 8.83
N LYS A 127 -6.54 3.79 9.65
CA LYS A 127 -7.45 2.72 9.20
C LYS A 127 -8.83 3.28 8.83
N THR A 128 -9.37 2.81 7.70
CA THR A 128 -10.73 3.15 7.24
C THR A 128 -11.34 2.00 6.42
N TYR A 129 -12.55 2.21 5.90
CA TYR A 129 -13.21 1.37 4.90
C TYR A 129 -13.65 2.26 3.75
N TYR A 130 -13.46 1.82 2.50
CA TYR A 130 -13.95 2.57 1.34
C TYR A 130 -15.47 2.80 1.40
N SER A 131 -16.20 1.80 1.88
CA SER A 131 -17.65 1.88 2.12
C SER A 131 -18.08 2.96 3.12
N SER A 132 -17.18 3.46 3.97
CA SER A 132 -17.48 4.58 4.88
C SER A 132 -17.65 5.91 4.13
N TYR A 133 -17.16 5.98 2.88
CA TYR A 133 -17.22 7.14 2.02
C TYR A 133 -18.16 6.94 0.83
N ASP A 134 -18.26 5.72 0.30
CA ASP A 134 -19.17 5.39 -0.81
C ASP A 134 -19.67 3.93 -0.69
N GLU A 135 -20.98 3.76 -0.52
CA GLU A 135 -21.64 2.46 -0.35
C GLU A 135 -21.51 1.52 -1.55
N ASN A 136 -21.14 2.05 -2.72
CA ASN A 136 -20.88 1.23 -3.91
C ASN A 136 -19.58 0.43 -3.79
N TYR A 137 -18.71 0.76 -2.82
CA TYR A 137 -17.45 0.08 -2.59
C TYR A 137 -17.56 -1.08 -1.58
N SER A 138 -16.60 -2.00 -1.66
CA SER A 138 -16.51 -3.11 -0.73
C SER A 138 -16.20 -2.67 0.71
N LEU A 139 -16.60 -3.48 1.69
CA LEU A 139 -16.21 -3.36 3.11
C LEU A 139 -14.72 -3.65 3.39
N LYS A 140 -13.86 -3.64 2.36
CA LYS A 140 -12.47 -4.03 2.53
C LYS A 140 -11.78 -3.03 3.48
N PRO A 141 -11.20 -3.49 4.60
CA PRO A 141 -10.44 -2.62 5.48
C PRO A 141 -9.16 -2.19 4.76
N THR A 142 -8.88 -0.89 4.83
CA THR A 142 -7.73 -0.24 4.18
C THR A 142 -6.97 0.59 5.21
N ILE A 143 -5.66 0.71 5.02
CA ILE A 143 -4.78 1.58 5.81
C ILE A 143 -4.13 2.59 4.88
N PHE A 144 -4.09 3.84 5.35
CA PHE A 144 -3.31 4.94 4.78
C PHE A 144 -2.16 5.25 5.76
N LYS A 145 -0.96 4.68 5.51
CA LYS A 145 0.23 4.95 6.32
C LYS A 145 0.74 6.35 5.97
N SER A 146 0.97 7.20 6.96
CA SER A 146 1.35 8.60 6.74
C SER A 146 2.26 9.13 7.86
N ASN A 147 2.92 10.27 7.64
CA ASN A 147 3.48 11.08 8.72
C ASN A 147 2.39 11.81 9.56
N LEU A 148 1.15 11.87 9.07
CA LEU A 148 0.02 12.49 9.75
C LEU A 148 -0.97 11.47 10.31
N THR A 149 -1.68 11.89 11.37
CA THR A 149 -2.86 11.19 11.87
C THR A 149 -4.05 11.83 11.18
N PHE A 150 -4.83 11.06 10.45
CA PHE A 150 -6.05 11.52 9.79
C PHE A 150 -7.28 11.09 10.58
N ASN A 151 -8.29 11.96 10.63
CA ASN A 151 -9.58 11.65 11.23
C ASN A 151 -10.52 11.03 10.20
N LEU A 152 -10.19 9.82 9.72
CA LEU A 152 -10.96 9.14 8.68
C LEU A 152 -12.24 8.50 9.23
N LYS A 153 -13.29 8.46 8.40
CA LYS A 153 -14.54 7.74 8.74
C LYS A 153 -14.25 6.25 8.87
N THR A 154 -14.75 5.62 9.94
CA THR A 154 -14.55 4.18 10.19
C THR A 154 -15.85 3.39 10.28
N GLU A 155 -16.99 4.06 10.18
CA GLU A 155 -18.31 3.43 10.25
C GLU A 155 -18.57 2.57 9.02
N ARG A 156 -18.85 1.28 9.24
CA ARG A 156 -19.16 0.35 8.14
C ARG A 156 -20.59 0.58 7.68
N ARG A 157 -20.77 1.03 6.44
CA ARG A 157 -22.07 1.02 5.74
C ARG A 157 -22.35 -0.36 5.14
N THR A 158 -23.58 -0.61 4.72
CA THR A 158 -23.99 -1.88 4.11
C THR A 158 -23.11 -2.22 2.91
N ALA A 159 -22.62 -3.46 2.84
CA ALA A 159 -21.65 -3.88 1.85
C ALA A 159 -22.26 -4.03 0.45
N ASN A 160 -21.64 -3.46 -0.58
CA ASN A 160 -21.87 -3.94 -1.93
C ASN A 160 -21.05 -5.22 -2.22
N ASN A 161 -21.65 -6.38 -1.98
CA ASN A 161 -21.03 -7.69 -2.26
C ASN A 161 -20.76 -7.91 -3.76
N SER A 162 -21.41 -7.16 -4.66
CA SER A 162 -21.21 -7.27 -6.10
C SER A 162 -19.95 -6.53 -6.59
N HIS A 163 -19.46 -5.55 -5.82
CA HIS A 163 -18.29 -4.74 -6.16
C HIS A 163 -17.05 -5.61 -6.43
N MET A 164 -16.88 -6.68 -5.66
CA MET A 164 -15.72 -7.58 -5.76
C MET A 164 -15.86 -8.65 -6.86
N SER A 165 -17.09 -8.97 -7.27
CA SER A 165 -17.40 -10.11 -8.15
C SER A 165 -17.57 -9.75 -9.63
N HIS A 166 -17.91 -8.49 -9.96
CA HIS A 166 -18.24 -8.09 -11.34
C HIS A 166 -17.40 -6.93 -11.89
N GLY A 167 -16.33 -6.53 -11.21
CA GLY A 167 -15.48 -5.39 -11.58
C GLY A 167 -14.12 -5.79 -12.16
N SER A 168 -13.60 -4.97 -13.08
CA SER A 168 -12.18 -5.01 -13.48
C SER A 168 -11.28 -4.80 -12.26
N TYR A 169 -10.01 -5.21 -12.33
CA TYR A 169 -9.06 -4.95 -11.24
C TYR A 169 -9.01 -3.47 -10.87
N ALA A 170 -8.94 -2.58 -11.87
CA ALA A 170 -8.92 -1.14 -11.69
C ALA A 170 -10.12 -0.61 -10.88
N ARG A 171 -11.32 -1.13 -11.12
CA ARG A 171 -12.52 -0.76 -10.36
C ARG A 171 -12.48 -1.29 -8.92
N ARG A 172 -11.93 -2.49 -8.71
CA ARG A 172 -11.83 -3.08 -7.37
C ARG A 172 -10.74 -2.45 -6.51
N SER A 173 -9.75 -1.83 -7.13
CA SER A 173 -8.64 -1.15 -6.47
C SER A 173 -8.80 0.38 -6.44
N SER A 174 -9.86 0.96 -7.00
CA SER A 174 -10.07 2.40 -6.92
C SER A 174 -10.37 2.82 -5.48
N ILE A 175 -9.92 4.02 -5.13
CA ILE A 175 -10.18 4.66 -3.85
C ILE A 175 -11.38 5.60 -4.07
N PRO A 176 -12.39 5.65 -3.17
CA PRO A 176 -13.48 6.61 -3.28
C PRO A 176 -12.97 8.04 -3.35
N ASP A 177 -13.50 8.84 -4.28
CA ASP A 177 -13.05 10.23 -4.48
C ASP A 177 -13.23 11.08 -3.22
N GLU A 178 -14.34 10.89 -2.49
CA GLU A 178 -14.59 11.60 -1.23
C GLU A 178 -13.58 11.24 -0.12
N LEU A 179 -13.00 10.03 -0.16
CA LEU A 179 -11.92 9.66 0.77
C LEU A 179 -10.60 10.33 0.37
N ILE A 180 -10.31 10.42 -0.94
CA ILE A 180 -9.13 11.15 -1.42
C ILE A 180 -9.23 12.63 -1.05
N LYS A 181 -10.39 13.26 -1.28
CA LYS A 181 -10.65 14.66 -0.93
C LYS A 181 -10.44 14.91 0.57
N ASP A 182 -11.03 14.09 1.43
CA ASP A 182 -10.90 14.21 2.89
C ASP A 182 -9.42 14.14 3.35
N ILE A 183 -8.64 13.20 2.79
CA ILE A 183 -7.19 13.11 3.08
C ILE A 183 -6.45 14.37 2.60
N LEU A 184 -6.75 14.87 1.39
CA LEU A 184 -6.10 16.05 0.82
C LEU A 184 -6.46 17.33 1.60
N GLU A 185 -7.71 17.50 2.00
CA GLU A 185 -8.17 18.65 2.79
C GLU A 185 -7.44 18.71 4.14
N GLN A 186 -7.38 17.58 4.87
CA GLN A 186 -6.62 17.50 6.12
C GLN A 186 -5.11 17.74 5.92
N SER A 187 -4.56 17.28 4.79
CA SER A 187 -3.15 17.51 4.44
C SER A 187 -2.84 18.98 4.14
N ILE A 188 -3.71 19.65 3.38
CA ILE A 188 -3.58 21.07 3.05
C ILE A 188 -3.76 21.93 4.30
N GLU A 189 -4.71 21.59 5.17
CA GLU A 189 -4.90 22.29 6.45
C GLU A 189 -3.64 22.19 7.31
N PHE A 190 -3.00 21.03 7.39
CA PHE A 190 -1.73 20.84 8.08
C PHE A 190 -0.63 21.75 7.50
N ILE A 191 -0.44 21.72 6.18
CA ILE A 191 0.59 22.53 5.49
C ILE A 191 0.38 24.02 5.76
N ASN A 192 -0.87 24.51 5.63
CA ASN A 192 -1.19 25.91 5.87
C ASN A 192 -0.91 26.34 7.33
N LYS A 193 -1.10 25.44 8.30
CA LYS A 193 -0.79 25.72 9.71
C LYS A 193 0.72 25.80 9.95
N GLU A 194 1.50 24.89 9.36
CA GLU A 194 2.97 24.92 9.47
C GLU A 194 3.55 26.19 8.84
N ASP A 195 3.14 26.53 7.62
CA ASP A 195 3.65 27.70 6.90
C ASP A 195 3.33 29.01 7.64
N ASN A 196 2.14 29.11 8.25
CA ASN A 196 1.78 30.27 9.05
C ASN A 196 2.55 30.36 10.38
N HIS A 197 2.99 29.23 10.92
CA HIS A 197 3.82 29.21 12.14
C HIS A 197 5.27 29.59 11.82
N GLU A 198 5.81 29.17 10.68
CA GLU A 198 7.14 29.57 10.21
C GLU A 198 7.23 31.07 9.90
N ARG A 199 6.19 31.66 9.29
CA ARG A 199 6.13 33.11 9.00
C ARG A 199 6.05 34.01 10.24
N LYS A 200 5.70 33.45 11.40
CA LYS A 200 5.58 34.18 12.67
C LYS A 200 6.83 34.07 13.55
N LYS A 201 7.83 33.30 13.13
CA LYS A 201 9.15 33.23 13.76
C LYS A 201 10.12 34.18 13.07
#